data_AF-A0A2E2D7M5-F1
#
_entry.id   AF-A0A2E2D7M5-F1
#
_cell.length_a   1.000
_cell.length_b   1.000
_cell.length_c   1.000
_cell.angle_alpha   90.00
_cell.angle_beta   90.00
_cell.angle_gamma   90.00
#
_symmetry.space_group_name_H-M   'P 1'
#
loop_
_entity.id
_entity.type
_entity.pdbx_description
1 polymer ?
#
loop_
_entity_poly.entity_id
_entity_poly.type
_entity_poly.pdbx_seq_one_letter_code
_entity_poly.pdbx_strand_id
1 'polypeptide(L)'
;MDKAYKNLQFELSDYTLKRLVFINSAGHGYSEIILDESMVIYGVNNVGKTGSLAGIKIALYPQVNFFQCDKTFRFTGKDGAYRYDDSYDYYFPDPRSYIVLEVENPQGKFCMVCYRTSNYHYSRFFIPQEYARIRSLFSNEDSGEINPHLNTSLIEEYRKKHNGIKVSDQKELVQRMFSGHYGTPEESRYCVLPLQSLNNDAIQAFRSIYQLSFESGKSSQESLPSAIAALVEMSRDRNKERLDTNFSELVDEYESLYSEDTRLLAIKNAEPLYQQAKQSFDTAKQLYQSYSVQVNALLHSYKKNYETFQPDLKAAEEAADVARKTKKRLDINLLDKNREYNRKEGEYTTHCDRLKKDKQAVIDGKELLGRYPGKSQKEVLDMLDEDIDSLTTALKQYDEQNGAEKRLQMKVRERNKLIKEIDELKVLVGNTEKTFLYQIENDHSRLVLHSLNQELAKPMMAITGEDKKIINAFTALFGFDGADYLTLKGATIEGVKKYEYDPEKILSEWSEKLSSKNDIRTELDDEIKELNG
;
A
#
# COMPACT_ATOMS: atom_id res chain seq x y z
N MET A 1 32.06 72.49 56.62
CA MET A 1 32.27 71.08 57.02
C MET A 1 31.89 70.22 55.83
N ASP A 2 32.92 69.53 55.32
CA ASP A 2 32.98 68.50 54.27
C ASP A 2 31.83 68.31 53.29
N LYS A 3 32.17 68.38 51.99
CA LYS A 3 32.10 67.19 51.13
C LYS A 3 32.97 67.36 49.89
N ALA A 4 34.12 66.69 49.92
CA ALA A 4 34.84 66.30 48.72
C ALA A 4 33.96 65.34 47.91
N TYR A 5 33.33 65.81 46.84
CA TYR A 5 32.97 64.95 45.72
C TYR A 5 34.09 65.07 44.70
N LYS A 6 35.13 64.25 44.88
CA LYS A 6 36.00 63.85 43.77
C LYS A 6 35.08 63.36 42.66
N ASN A 7 35.24 63.91 41.46
CA ASN A 7 34.75 63.29 40.23
C ASN A 7 35.34 61.88 40.16
N LEU A 8 34.66 60.88 40.70
CA LEU A 8 34.91 59.49 40.33
C LEU A 8 34.42 59.37 38.89
N GLN A 9 35.34 59.49 37.94
CA GLN A 9 35.13 58.97 36.61
C GLN A 9 35.08 57.45 36.76
N PHE A 10 33.87 56.90 36.78
CA PHE A 10 33.67 55.46 36.73
C PHE A 10 33.98 55.00 35.32
N GLU A 11 34.82 53.98 35.22
CA GLU A 11 35.13 53.37 33.93
C GLU A 11 33.99 52.41 33.54
N LEU A 12 33.83 52.14 32.25
CA LEU A 12 32.85 51.15 31.76
C LEU A 12 33.12 49.75 32.35
N SER A 13 34.37 49.45 32.71
CA SER A 13 34.81 48.24 33.42
C SER A 13 34.20 48.08 34.82
N ASP A 14 33.70 49.16 35.42
CA ASP A 14 33.07 49.12 36.75
C ASP A 14 31.59 48.67 36.72
N TYR A 15 31.02 48.46 35.52
CA TYR A 15 29.63 48.03 35.33
C TYR A 15 29.60 46.61 34.79
N THR A 16 29.03 45.69 35.57
CA THR A 16 28.99 44.26 35.23
C THR A 16 27.57 43.71 35.30
N LEU A 17 27.14 43.01 34.25
CA LEU A 17 25.94 42.19 34.28
C LEU A 17 26.29 40.85 34.93
N LYS A 18 25.71 40.55 36.10
CA LYS A 18 26.06 39.36 36.88
C LYS A 18 25.27 38.14 36.46
N ARG A 19 23.95 38.29 36.44
CA ARG A 19 23.04 37.15 36.33
C ARG A 19 21.74 37.56 35.67
N LEU A 20 21.21 36.69 34.83
CA LEU A 20 19.85 36.75 34.35
C LEU A 20 19.07 35.54 34.87
N VAL A 21 17.91 35.77 35.47
CA VAL A 21 17.06 34.72 36.01
C VAL A 21 15.70 34.76 35.36
N PHE A 22 15.24 33.60 34.89
CA PHE A 22 13.89 33.40 34.39
C PHE A 22 13.07 32.64 35.43
N ILE A 23 11.90 33.16 35.75
CA ILE A 23 10.91 32.52 36.61
C ILE A 23 9.62 32.43 35.80
N ASN A 24 9.19 31.21 35.49
CA ASN A 24 8.05 30.92 34.63
C ASN A 24 8.06 31.78 33.34
N SER A 25 9.21 31.86 32.67
CA SER A 25 9.45 32.79 31.55
C SER A 25 10.35 32.14 30.50
N ALA A 26 10.15 32.52 29.22
CA ALA A 26 10.94 32.02 28.08
C ALA A 26 10.96 30.48 27.96
N GLY A 27 9.89 29.82 28.41
CA GLY A 27 9.79 28.35 28.46
C GLY A 27 10.51 27.69 29.64
N HIS A 28 11.07 28.46 30.58
CA HIS A 28 11.70 27.95 31.79
C HIS A 28 10.78 28.09 33.00
N GLY A 29 10.71 27.04 33.84
CA GLY A 29 10.11 27.15 35.17
C GLY A 29 10.98 28.01 36.09
N TYR A 30 12.24 27.63 36.24
CA TYR A 30 13.26 28.44 36.92
C TYR A 30 14.60 28.19 36.25
N SER A 31 15.30 29.25 35.82
CA SER A 31 16.65 29.12 35.27
C SER A 31 17.50 30.34 35.56
N GLU A 32 18.78 30.12 35.82
CA GLU A 32 19.78 31.16 36.10
C GLU A 32 20.89 31.09 35.05
N ILE A 33 21.20 32.24 34.45
CA ILE A 33 22.27 32.42 33.48
C ILE A 33 23.31 33.36 34.10
N ILE A 34 24.52 32.86 34.31
CA ILE A 34 25.65 33.67 34.78
C ILE A 34 26.21 34.45 33.58
N LEU A 35 26.31 35.77 33.72
CA LEU A 35 26.65 36.70 32.63
C LEU A 35 28.07 37.29 32.77
N ASP A 36 28.71 37.19 33.93
CA ASP A 36 30.07 37.68 34.19
C ASP A 36 31.16 36.63 33.96
N GLU A 37 30.81 35.49 33.36
CA GLU A 37 31.72 34.41 32.99
C GLU A 37 31.55 34.01 31.51
N SER A 38 32.60 33.41 30.92
CA SER A 38 32.54 32.87 29.55
C SER A 38 31.49 31.76 29.45
N MET A 39 30.40 32.01 28.71
CA MET A 39 29.27 31.09 28.60
C MET A 39 29.19 30.40 27.23
N VAL A 40 28.89 29.09 27.23
CA VAL A 40 28.47 28.34 26.03
C VAL A 40 27.11 27.68 26.28
N ILE A 41 26.09 28.01 25.48
CA ILE A 41 24.72 27.49 25.64
C ILE A 41 24.51 26.22 24.80
N TYR A 42 24.59 25.06 25.44
CA TYR A 42 24.29 23.74 24.84
C TYR A 42 22.80 23.36 24.97
N GLY A 43 22.32 22.45 24.13
CA GLY A 43 20.92 22.01 24.12
C GLY A 43 20.40 21.60 22.73
N VAL A 44 19.27 20.90 22.69
CA VAL A 44 18.62 20.45 21.45
C VAL A 44 18.02 21.66 20.71
N ASN A 45 17.90 21.57 19.39
CA ASN A 45 17.25 22.63 18.59
C ASN A 45 15.83 22.88 19.12
N ASN A 46 15.43 24.16 19.17
CA ASN A 46 14.10 24.64 19.59
C ASN A 46 13.73 24.53 21.09
N VAL A 47 14.68 24.28 21.99
CA VAL A 47 14.44 24.25 23.46
C VAL A 47 14.61 25.66 24.10
N GLY A 48 14.33 26.73 23.36
CA GLY A 48 14.32 28.10 23.91
C GLY A 48 15.68 28.79 24.08
N LYS A 49 16.79 28.30 23.48
CA LYS A 49 18.11 28.94 23.58
C LYS A 49 18.14 30.40 23.11
N THR A 50 17.72 30.63 21.88
CA THR A 50 17.67 31.97 21.27
C THR A 50 16.66 32.85 21.99
N GLY A 51 15.55 32.28 22.47
CA GLY A 51 14.55 32.99 23.28
C GLY A 51 15.09 33.44 24.64
N SER A 52 15.83 32.58 25.34
CA SER A 52 16.48 32.92 26.61
C SER A 52 17.49 34.06 26.45
N LEU A 53 18.29 33.99 25.39
CA LEU A 53 19.28 35.02 25.10
C LEU A 53 18.61 36.35 24.67
N ALA A 54 17.54 36.27 23.87
CA ALA A 54 16.72 37.41 23.50
C ALA A 54 15.98 38.03 24.69
N GLY A 55 15.70 37.25 25.74
CA GLY A 55 15.10 37.72 26.99
C GLY A 55 15.94 38.78 27.72
N ILE A 56 17.26 38.81 27.51
CA ILE A 56 18.11 39.89 28.06
C ILE A 56 17.68 41.26 27.52
N LYS A 57 17.22 41.33 26.26
CA LYS A 57 16.75 42.59 25.65
C LYS A 57 15.54 43.16 26.38
N ILE A 58 14.71 42.31 26.99
CA ILE A 58 13.56 42.77 27.79
C ILE A 58 14.04 43.47 29.05
N ALA A 59 15.10 42.96 29.68
CA ALA A 59 15.71 43.62 30.82
C ALA A 59 16.41 44.93 30.40
N LEU A 60 17.28 44.88 29.39
CA LEU A 60 18.18 45.99 29.03
C LEU A 60 17.55 47.10 28.19
N TYR A 61 16.56 46.81 27.34
CA TYR A 61 16.00 47.85 26.48
C TYR A 61 14.94 48.63 27.26
N PRO A 62 14.98 49.97 27.25
CA PRO A 62 14.05 50.81 28.00
C PRO A 62 12.69 50.85 27.29
N GLN A 63 12.01 49.72 27.23
CA GLN A 63 10.68 49.55 26.64
C GLN A 63 9.70 49.14 27.74
N VAL A 64 8.42 49.43 27.54
CA VAL A 64 7.37 49.20 28.55
C VAL A 64 6.21 48.35 28.04
N ASN A 65 6.21 48.00 26.74
CA ASN A 65 5.22 47.16 26.09
C ASN A 65 5.81 46.38 24.92
N PHE A 66 5.01 45.46 24.39
CA PHE A 66 5.40 44.58 23.27
C PHE A 66 4.81 44.98 21.91
N PHE A 67 3.98 46.02 21.81
CA PHE A 67 3.23 46.34 20.57
C PHE A 67 4.08 46.51 19.31
N GLN A 68 5.35 46.89 19.46
CA GLN A 68 6.32 47.05 18.38
C GLN A 68 7.55 46.17 18.60
N CYS A 69 7.39 44.96 19.14
CA CYS A 69 8.50 44.07 19.50
C CYS A 69 9.42 43.71 18.33
N ASP A 70 8.88 43.71 17.10
CA ASP A 70 9.61 43.57 15.84
C ASP A 70 10.63 44.70 15.62
N LYS A 71 10.28 45.94 15.97
CA LYS A 71 11.15 47.12 15.85
C LYS A 71 11.99 47.35 17.11
N THR A 72 11.42 47.11 18.28
CA THR A 72 12.03 47.45 19.57
C THR A 72 13.04 46.39 20.01
N PHE A 73 12.62 45.14 20.13
CA PHE A 73 13.47 44.02 20.55
C PHE A 73 14.05 43.23 19.38
N ARG A 74 13.49 43.39 18.17
CA ARG A 74 13.86 42.64 16.96
C ARG A 74 13.81 41.14 17.21
N PHE A 75 12.67 40.67 17.75
CA PHE A 75 12.40 39.25 17.89
C PHE A 75 12.08 38.66 16.52
N THR A 76 13.08 38.07 15.87
CA THR A 76 12.96 37.42 14.56
C THR A 76 13.37 35.95 14.66
N GLY A 77 12.54 35.09 14.07
CA GLY A 77 12.80 33.67 13.90
C GLY A 77 13.21 33.34 12.46
N LYS A 78 13.29 32.06 12.13
CA LYS A 78 13.54 31.60 10.75
C LYS A 78 12.44 32.01 9.77
N ASP A 79 11.20 32.10 10.27
CA ASP A 79 10.00 32.35 9.46
C ASP A 79 9.55 33.83 9.47
N GLY A 80 10.35 34.73 10.05
CA GLY A 80 10.08 36.16 10.11
C GLY A 80 9.97 36.74 11.53
N ALA A 81 9.43 37.94 11.65
CA ALA A 81 9.25 38.63 12.92
C ALA A 81 8.13 37.99 13.77
N TYR A 82 8.40 37.77 15.06
CA TYR A 82 7.39 37.29 16.00
C TYR A 82 6.37 38.39 16.33
N ARG A 83 5.12 37.99 16.50
CA ARG A 83 4.06 38.91 16.91
C ARG A 83 4.20 39.32 18.38
N TYR A 84 3.55 40.43 18.73
CA TYR A 84 3.62 41.00 20.07
C TYR A 84 2.92 40.15 21.13
N ASP A 85 1.78 39.54 20.79
CA ASP A 85 1.00 38.65 21.65
C ASP A 85 1.78 37.37 21.93
N ASP A 86 2.27 36.71 20.88
CA ASP A 86 3.09 35.50 21.02
C ASP A 86 4.35 35.74 21.85
N SER A 87 5.05 36.86 21.60
CA SER A 87 6.25 37.22 22.34
C SER A 87 5.92 37.53 23.81
N TYR A 88 4.84 38.25 24.07
CA TYR A 88 4.44 38.60 25.42
C TYR A 88 4.10 37.35 26.24
N ASP A 89 3.30 36.44 25.69
CA ASP A 89 2.89 35.21 26.37
C ASP A 89 4.06 34.23 26.52
N TYR A 90 5.06 34.27 25.64
CA TYR A 90 6.29 33.46 25.78
C TYR A 90 7.16 33.90 26.96
N TYR A 91 7.32 35.21 27.19
CA TYR A 91 8.14 35.74 28.30
C TYR A 91 7.34 35.95 29.59
N PHE A 92 6.03 36.20 29.50
CA PHE A 92 5.18 36.44 30.66
C PHE A 92 3.86 35.65 30.60
N PRO A 93 3.92 34.30 30.54
CA PRO A 93 2.75 33.44 30.37
C PRO A 93 1.68 33.63 31.45
N ASP A 94 2.08 33.86 32.71
CA ASP A 94 1.13 34.10 33.80
C ASP A 94 1.60 35.20 34.77
N PRO A 95 0.76 35.69 35.70
CA PRO A 95 1.12 36.76 36.64
C PRO A 95 2.30 36.47 37.56
N ARG A 96 2.77 35.22 37.62
CA ARG A 96 3.93 34.75 38.40
C ARG A 96 5.18 34.60 37.52
N SER A 97 5.16 35.15 36.31
CA SER A 97 6.30 35.19 35.40
C SER A 97 7.16 36.43 35.64
N TYR A 98 8.46 36.21 35.84
CA TYR A 98 9.43 37.27 36.11
C TYR A 98 10.74 37.03 35.35
N ILE A 99 11.39 38.14 34.98
CA ILE A 99 12.77 38.15 34.49
C ILE A 99 13.58 39.03 35.41
N VAL A 100 14.62 38.51 36.03
CA VAL A 100 15.47 39.26 36.96
C VAL A 100 16.86 39.44 36.35
N LEU A 101 17.31 40.68 36.23
CA LEU A 101 18.69 41.00 35.89
C LEU A 101 19.41 41.52 37.14
N GLU A 102 20.47 40.85 37.54
CA GLU A 102 21.41 41.32 38.58
C GLU A 102 22.53 42.11 37.92
N VAL A 103 22.77 43.31 38.44
CA VAL A 103 23.80 44.22 37.96
C VAL A 103 24.66 44.67 39.13
N GLU A 104 25.96 44.72 38.89
CA GLU A 104 26.94 45.34 39.76
C GLU A 104 27.41 46.64 39.12
N ASN A 105 27.28 47.74 39.85
CA ASN A 105 27.80 49.04 39.46
C ASN A 105 28.58 49.64 40.63
N PRO A 106 29.21 50.83 40.47
CA PRO A 106 29.98 51.45 41.55
C PRO A 106 29.19 51.80 42.83
N GLN A 107 27.86 51.87 42.74
CA GLN A 107 26.97 52.11 43.89
C GLN A 107 26.56 50.81 44.61
N GLY A 108 26.95 49.65 44.07
CA GLY A 108 26.70 48.32 44.60
C GLY A 108 25.88 47.43 43.67
N LYS A 109 25.38 46.33 44.23
CA LYS A 109 24.56 45.36 43.51
C LYS A 109 23.08 45.65 43.64
N PHE A 110 22.35 45.49 42.55
CA PHE A 110 20.89 45.56 42.55
C PHE A 110 20.29 44.54 41.59
N CYS A 111 19.02 44.22 41.82
CA CYS A 111 18.21 43.40 40.93
C CYS A 111 17.13 44.24 40.27
N MET A 112 17.01 44.08 38.96
CA MET A 112 15.92 44.62 38.16
C MET A 112 14.95 43.49 37.82
N VAL A 113 13.78 43.51 38.44
CA VAL A 113 12.74 42.48 38.29
C VAL A 113 11.68 42.98 37.31
N CYS A 114 11.65 42.41 36.12
CA CYS A 114 10.64 42.64 35.09
C CYS A 114 9.42 41.76 35.35
N TYR A 115 8.22 42.33 35.27
CA TYR A 115 6.95 41.60 35.46
C TYR A 115 5.85 42.16 34.56
N ARG A 116 4.89 41.32 34.21
CA ARG A 116 3.74 41.72 33.39
C ARG A 116 2.78 42.69 34.10
N THR A 117 2.22 43.60 33.31
CA THR A 117 1.07 44.44 33.66
C THR A 117 -0.05 44.26 32.64
N SER A 118 -1.14 45.02 32.72
CA SER A 118 -2.27 44.85 31.79
C SER A 118 -1.91 45.26 30.35
N ASN A 119 -2.61 44.69 29.36
CA ASN A 119 -2.56 45.12 27.95
C ASN A 119 -1.16 45.03 27.31
N TYR A 120 -0.49 43.87 27.41
CA TYR A 120 0.83 43.62 26.83
C TYR A 120 1.95 44.57 27.30
N HIS A 121 1.72 45.24 28.43
CA HIS A 121 2.73 46.04 29.11
C HIS A 121 3.47 45.22 30.15
N TYR A 122 4.64 45.72 30.53
CA TYR A 122 5.42 45.19 31.64
C TYR A 122 6.09 46.34 32.39
N SER A 123 6.50 46.09 33.62
CA SER A 123 7.11 47.08 34.50
C SER A 123 8.29 46.49 35.24
N ARG A 124 9.08 47.36 35.87
CA ARG A 124 10.31 46.96 36.54
C ARG A 124 10.32 47.37 38.00
N PHE A 125 10.70 46.46 38.87
CA PHE A 125 11.18 46.79 40.21
C PHE A 125 12.68 46.86 40.20
N PHE A 126 13.22 47.91 40.80
CA PHE A 126 14.63 48.02 41.11
C PHE A 126 14.79 47.81 42.61
N ILE A 127 15.46 46.72 42.99
CA ILE A 127 15.67 46.31 44.37
C ILE A 127 17.16 46.35 44.64
N PRO A 128 17.64 47.19 45.57
CA PRO A 128 19.06 47.34 45.83
C PRO A 128 19.59 46.24 46.76
N GLN A 129 19.46 45.00 46.30
CA GLN A 129 20.00 43.79 46.92
C GLN A 129 20.55 42.90 45.79
N GLU A 130 21.53 42.08 46.14
CA GLU A 130 22.01 40.99 45.27
C GLU A 130 20.96 39.88 45.13
N TYR A 131 21.03 39.11 44.05
CA TYR A 131 19.99 38.12 43.73
C TYR A 131 19.88 37.05 44.81
N ALA A 132 21.00 36.65 45.40
CA ALA A 132 21.06 35.66 46.48
C ALA A 132 20.14 36.03 47.66
N ARG A 133 19.96 37.32 47.97
CA ARG A 133 19.12 37.78 49.09
C ARG A 133 17.63 37.81 48.77
N ILE A 134 17.27 37.87 47.49
CA ILE A 134 15.88 37.91 47.04
C ILE A 134 15.42 36.57 46.44
N ARG A 135 16.33 35.59 46.33
CA ARG A 135 16.09 34.29 45.71
C ARG A 135 14.89 33.56 46.33
N SER A 136 14.77 33.59 47.66
CA SER A 136 13.67 32.96 48.41
C SER A 136 12.28 33.53 48.09
N LEU A 137 12.20 34.73 47.51
CA LEU A 137 10.93 35.27 46.99
C LEU A 137 10.43 34.46 45.79
N PHE A 138 11.35 33.95 44.98
CA PHE A 138 11.07 33.34 43.68
C PHE A 138 11.14 31.81 43.69
N SER A 139 12.11 31.24 44.39
CA SER A 139 12.36 29.81 44.45
C SER A 139 12.54 29.37 45.90
N ASN A 140 12.08 28.17 46.23
CA ASN A 140 12.50 27.51 47.45
C ASN A 140 13.99 27.13 47.34
N GLU A 141 14.80 27.45 48.34
CA GLU A 141 16.24 27.20 48.34
C GLU A 141 16.57 25.70 48.35
N ASP A 142 15.70 24.88 48.96
CA ASP A 142 15.92 23.45 49.15
C ASP A 142 15.45 22.59 47.96
N SER A 143 14.35 22.97 47.30
CA SER A 143 13.76 22.18 46.20
C SER A 143 14.01 22.74 44.80
N GLY A 144 14.43 24.01 44.68
CA GLY A 144 14.55 24.68 43.38
C GLY A 144 13.20 24.93 42.67
N GLU A 145 12.09 24.62 43.34
CA GLU A 145 10.74 24.86 42.83
C GLU A 145 10.33 26.33 43.04
N ILE A 146 9.51 26.83 42.11
CA ILE A 146 8.96 28.18 42.20
C ILE A 146 8.15 28.31 43.49
N ASN A 147 8.38 29.39 44.25
CA ASN A 147 7.67 29.68 45.49
C ASN A 147 6.14 29.68 45.23
N PRO A 148 5.35 28.79 45.86
CA PRO A 148 3.90 28.69 45.63
C PRO A 148 3.13 29.98 45.96
N HIS A 149 3.67 30.81 46.85
CA HIS A 149 3.09 32.09 47.25
C HIS A 149 3.60 33.27 46.43
N LEU A 150 4.43 33.02 45.41
CA LEU A 150 4.97 34.06 44.53
C LEU A 150 3.85 34.88 43.89
N ASN A 151 3.89 36.18 44.12
CA ASN A 151 3.01 37.15 43.48
C ASN A 151 3.65 38.54 43.51
N THR A 152 3.13 39.45 42.69
CA THR A 152 3.69 40.80 42.53
C THR A 152 3.60 41.64 43.81
N SER A 153 2.60 41.40 44.68
CA SER A 153 2.46 42.11 45.95
C SER A 153 3.59 41.74 46.93
N LEU A 154 3.98 40.47 46.98
CA LEU A 154 5.12 40.00 47.78
C LEU A 154 6.41 40.74 47.39
N ILE A 155 6.66 40.88 46.08
CA ILE A 155 7.84 41.57 45.56
C ILE A 155 7.75 43.08 45.84
N GLU A 156 6.58 43.70 45.69
CA GLU A 156 6.36 45.11 46.02
C GLU A 156 6.61 45.41 47.51
N GLU A 157 6.14 44.54 48.42
CA GLU A 157 6.39 44.66 49.85
C GLU A 157 7.88 44.56 50.17
N TYR A 158 8.56 43.56 49.61
CA TYR A 158 10.00 43.41 49.77
C TYR A 158 10.77 44.62 49.22
N ARG A 159 10.40 45.08 48.02
CA ARG A 159 10.95 46.28 47.39
C ARG A 159 10.80 47.50 48.30
N LYS A 160 9.64 47.70 48.93
CA LYS A 160 9.40 48.83 49.86
C LYS A 160 10.28 48.72 51.11
N LYS A 161 10.39 47.53 51.70
CA LYS A 161 11.24 47.27 52.88
C LYS A 161 12.72 47.59 52.63
N HIS A 162 13.18 47.43 51.39
CA HIS A 162 14.58 47.61 51.00
C HIS A 162 14.85 48.91 50.21
N ASN A 163 13.97 49.91 50.28
CA ASN A 163 14.12 51.21 49.61
C ASN A 163 14.32 51.10 48.08
N GLY A 164 13.67 50.13 47.45
CA GLY A 164 13.64 49.98 46.00
C GLY A 164 12.62 50.91 45.34
N ILE A 165 12.66 50.99 44.01
CA ILE A 165 11.72 51.80 43.19
C ILE A 165 10.95 50.92 42.21
N LYS A 166 9.75 51.36 41.82
CA LYS A 166 8.98 50.79 40.71
C LYS A 166 8.98 51.80 39.59
N VAL A 167 9.35 51.37 38.40
CA VAL A 167 9.37 52.22 37.22
C VAL A 167 8.55 51.57 36.12
N SER A 168 7.60 52.33 35.59
CA SER A 168 6.73 51.93 34.47
C SER A 168 6.75 52.91 33.31
N ASP A 169 7.37 54.10 33.49
CA ASP A 169 7.52 55.10 32.43
C ASP A 169 8.84 54.93 31.68
N GLN A 170 8.80 55.09 30.35
CA GLN A 170 9.95 54.90 29.49
C GLN A 170 11.05 55.95 29.71
N LYS A 171 10.70 57.22 29.95
CA LYS A 171 11.70 58.28 30.15
C LYS A 171 12.41 58.10 31.49
N GLU A 172 11.66 57.75 32.53
CA GLU A 172 12.25 57.42 33.82
C GLU A 172 13.16 56.20 33.73
N LEU A 173 12.79 55.15 32.96
CA LEU A 173 13.66 54.01 32.72
C LEU A 173 14.99 54.40 32.06
N VAL A 174 14.93 55.22 31.01
CA VAL A 174 16.15 55.70 30.33
C VAL A 174 17.06 56.42 31.32
N GLN A 175 16.49 57.29 32.15
CA GLN A 175 17.24 58.03 33.16
C GLN A 175 17.85 57.09 34.20
N ARG A 176 17.08 56.16 34.78
CA ARG A 176 17.59 55.26 35.82
C ARG A 176 18.65 54.28 35.30
N MET A 177 18.48 53.76 34.08
CA MET A 177 19.34 52.71 33.53
C MET A 177 20.64 53.25 32.89
N PHE A 178 20.62 54.47 32.32
CA PHE A 178 21.72 54.94 31.46
C PHE A 178 22.37 56.27 31.88
N SER A 179 21.84 56.99 32.86
CA SER A 179 22.32 58.33 33.21
C SER A 179 23.65 58.38 33.98
N GLY A 180 24.32 57.25 34.23
CA GLY A 180 25.30 57.00 35.31
C GLY A 180 26.29 58.09 35.74
N HIS A 181 26.55 59.11 34.92
CA HIS A 181 27.43 60.25 35.18
C HIS A 181 26.73 61.58 35.54
N TYR A 182 25.41 61.68 35.44
CA TYR A 182 24.68 62.97 35.47
C TYR A 182 23.84 63.21 36.75
N GLY A 183 23.89 62.31 37.73
CA GLY A 183 22.97 62.31 38.87
C GLY A 183 23.62 62.26 40.24
N THR A 184 22.78 62.38 41.27
CA THR A 184 23.10 62.05 42.66
C THR A 184 23.40 60.54 42.81
N PRO A 185 24.12 60.11 43.87
CA PRO A 185 24.34 58.68 44.13
C PRO A 185 23.05 57.83 44.17
N GLU A 186 21.92 58.44 44.56
CA GLU A 186 20.60 57.79 44.55
C GLU A 186 20.01 57.62 43.13
N GLU A 187 20.33 58.53 42.21
CA GLU A 187 19.90 58.46 40.81
C GLU A 187 20.73 57.47 40.00
N SER A 188 22.05 57.43 40.24
CA SER A 188 22.97 56.49 39.60
C SER A 188 22.94 55.08 40.19
N ARG A 189 22.24 54.87 41.32
CA ARG A 189 22.18 53.58 42.03
C ARG A 189 21.72 52.42 41.16
N TYR A 190 20.81 52.69 40.22
CA TYR A 190 20.21 51.68 39.34
C TYR A 190 20.75 51.75 37.90
N CYS A 191 21.88 52.44 37.71
CA CYS A 191 22.53 52.52 36.41
C CYS A 191 23.06 51.16 35.99
N VAL A 192 22.64 50.70 34.82
CA VAL A 192 23.05 49.44 34.21
C VAL A 192 24.31 49.64 33.39
N LEU A 193 24.31 50.67 32.55
CA LEU A 193 25.42 51.03 31.69
C LEU A 193 25.35 52.53 31.42
N PRO A 194 26.39 53.32 31.73
CA PRO A 194 26.34 54.74 31.46
C PRO A 194 26.45 55.04 29.95
N LEU A 195 25.56 55.90 29.43
CA LEU A 195 25.67 56.45 28.08
C LEU A 195 26.17 57.89 28.11
N GLN A 196 26.88 58.32 27.06
CA GLN A 196 27.38 59.69 26.91
C GLN A 196 26.24 60.71 26.75
N SER A 197 25.11 60.30 26.17
CA SER A 197 23.91 61.12 26.10
C SER A 197 22.67 60.24 26.22
N LEU A 198 21.56 60.84 26.66
CA LEU A 198 20.27 60.16 26.84
C LEU A 198 19.28 60.45 25.70
N ASN A 199 19.79 60.87 24.54
CA ASN A 199 18.96 61.09 23.36
C ASN A 199 18.55 59.76 22.72
N ASN A 200 17.55 59.81 21.83
CA ASN A 200 17.07 58.60 21.15
C ASN A 200 18.17 57.94 20.30
N ASP A 201 19.11 58.72 19.77
CA ASP A 201 20.18 58.21 18.91
C ASP A 201 21.19 57.36 19.68
N ALA A 202 21.60 57.79 20.88
CA ALA A 202 22.48 57.01 21.76
C ALA A 202 21.79 55.72 22.24
N ILE A 203 20.49 55.80 22.54
CA ILE A 203 19.70 54.61 22.90
C ILE A 203 19.56 53.65 21.71
N GLN A 204 19.39 54.19 20.50
CA GLN A 204 19.32 53.39 19.27
C GLN A 204 20.68 52.75 18.95
N ALA A 205 21.78 53.49 19.09
CA ALA A 205 23.13 52.98 18.92
C ALA A 205 23.44 51.87 19.92
N PHE A 206 23.14 52.06 21.20
CA PHE A 206 23.24 51.01 22.22
C PHE A 206 22.47 49.76 21.79
N ARG A 207 21.20 49.91 21.38
CA ARG A 207 20.37 48.79 20.91
C ARG A 207 20.96 48.11 19.67
N SER A 208 21.52 48.86 18.73
CA SER A 208 22.13 48.32 17.51
C SER A 208 23.44 47.57 17.80
N ILE A 209 24.31 48.10 18.66
CA ILE A 209 25.55 47.44 19.09
C ILE A 209 25.20 46.15 19.83
N TYR A 210 24.28 46.24 20.79
CA TYR A 210 23.85 45.06 21.55
C TYR A 210 23.24 44.03 20.61
N GLN A 211 22.38 44.44 19.67
CA GLN A 211 21.80 43.57 18.64
C GLN A 211 22.87 42.83 17.82
N LEU A 212 23.95 43.50 17.38
CA LEU A 212 25.03 42.87 16.63
C LEU A 212 25.68 41.72 17.40
N SER A 213 25.80 41.83 18.72
CA SER A 213 26.35 40.77 19.57
C SER A 213 25.46 39.51 19.62
N PHE A 214 24.17 39.61 19.25
CA PHE A 214 23.24 38.47 19.20
C PHE A 214 22.97 37.93 17.79
N GLU A 215 23.42 38.62 16.74
CA GLU A 215 23.17 38.23 15.36
C GLU A 215 24.27 37.26 14.86
N SER A 216 23.91 35.99 14.66
CA SER A 216 24.82 35.00 14.12
C SER A 216 24.87 35.04 12.58
N GLY A 217 26.00 35.47 12.02
CA GLY A 217 26.57 35.04 10.74
C GLY A 217 25.87 35.38 9.41
N LYS A 218 24.59 35.77 9.37
CA LYS A 218 23.89 36.14 8.11
C LYS A 218 23.08 37.44 8.15
N SER A 219 22.57 37.85 9.30
CA SER A 219 21.81 39.11 9.45
C SER A 219 22.67 40.34 9.77
N SER A 220 23.96 40.14 10.05
CA SER A 220 24.91 41.21 10.36
C SER A 220 25.19 42.16 9.18
N GLN A 221 24.87 41.76 7.94
CA GLN A 221 25.17 42.54 6.73
C GLN A 221 24.31 43.81 6.59
N GLU A 222 23.08 43.83 7.12
CA GLU A 222 22.21 45.02 7.10
C GLU A 222 22.28 45.83 8.41
N SER A 223 22.60 45.19 9.54
CA SER A 223 22.63 45.84 10.86
C SER A 223 23.94 46.54 11.17
N LEU A 224 25.06 46.13 10.55
CA LEU A 224 26.39 46.74 10.76
C LEU A 224 26.48 48.17 10.22
N PRO A 225 26.01 48.49 8.99
CA PRO A 225 25.98 49.88 8.50
C PRO A 225 25.12 50.79 9.39
N SER A 226 23.99 50.28 9.89
CA SER A 226 23.13 51.03 10.82
C SER A 226 23.77 51.24 12.19
N ALA A 227 24.53 50.26 12.69
CA ALA A 227 25.27 50.38 13.95
C ALA A 227 26.46 51.33 13.83
N ILE A 228 27.21 51.28 12.71
CA ILE A 228 28.29 52.21 12.40
C ILE A 228 27.72 53.63 12.23
N ALA A 229 26.64 53.80 11.47
CA ALA A 229 25.96 55.09 11.34
C ALA A 229 25.50 55.64 12.69
N ALA A 230 24.92 54.81 13.56
CA ALA A 230 24.49 55.22 14.89
C ALA A 230 25.68 55.56 15.82
N LEU A 231 26.78 54.81 15.75
CA LEU A 231 28.04 55.10 16.44
C LEU A 231 28.69 56.41 15.95
N VAL A 232 28.67 56.66 14.65
CA VAL A 232 29.15 57.90 14.03
C VAL A 232 28.28 59.08 14.47
N GLU A 233 26.95 58.93 14.49
CA GLU A 233 26.02 59.94 14.98
C GLU A 233 26.23 60.23 16.48
N MET A 234 26.53 59.21 17.30
CA MET A 234 26.93 59.38 18.70
C MET A 234 28.25 60.14 18.87
N SER A 235 29.23 59.93 17.98
CA SER A 235 30.53 60.61 18.03
C SER A 235 30.48 62.08 17.60
N ARG A 236 29.35 62.55 17.05
CA ARG A 236 29.11 63.95 16.68
C ARG A 236 28.66 64.78 17.88
N ASP A 237 29.61 65.25 18.69
CA ASP A 237 29.27 66.06 19.88
C ASP A 237 29.68 67.55 19.81
N ARG A 238 29.88 68.10 18.60
CA ARG A 238 30.00 69.56 18.43
C ARG A 238 29.27 70.05 17.19
N ASN A 239 28.26 70.91 17.40
CA ASN A 239 27.52 71.69 16.40
C ASN A 239 28.39 72.58 15.46
N LYS A 240 29.73 72.48 15.52
CA LYS A 240 30.69 73.29 14.76
C LYS A 240 31.61 72.50 13.81
N GLU A 241 31.59 71.17 13.82
CA GLU A 241 32.40 70.38 12.89
C GLU A 241 31.55 70.00 11.68
N ARG A 242 31.23 71.00 10.87
CA ARG A 242 30.83 70.82 9.48
C ARG A 242 31.98 71.29 8.61
N LEU A 243 32.43 70.40 7.73
CA LEU A 243 33.44 70.55 6.65
C LEU A 243 34.90 70.36 7.15
N ASP A 244 35.84 69.77 6.40
CA ASP A 244 35.84 69.33 5.01
C ASP A 244 36.96 68.28 4.80
N THR A 245 36.82 67.48 3.74
CA THR A 245 37.81 66.61 3.07
C THR A 245 38.30 65.28 3.68
N ASN A 246 38.19 64.27 2.79
CA ASN A 246 38.77 62.93 2.71
C ASN A 246 38.13 61.76 3.47
N PHE A 247 36.88 61.89 3.89
CA PHE A 247 36.11 60.71 4.32
C PHE A 247 35.51 59.91 3.17
N SER A 248 35.16 60.55 2.04
CA SER A 248 34.66 59.81 0.87
C SER A 248 35.74 58.88 0.31
N GLU A 249 37.00 59.34 0.23
CA GLU A 249 38.11 58.51 -0.27
C GLU A 249 38.43 57.34 0.67
N LEU A 250 38.38 57.53 2.00
CA LEU A 250 38.57 56.45 2.97
C LEU A 250 37.40 55.46 2.97
N VAL A 251 36.17 55.94 2.75
CA VAL A 251 34.99 55.09 2.58
C VAL A 251 35.07 54.33 1.26
N ASP A 252 35.48 54.96 0.16
CA ASP A 252 35.64 54.33 -1.16
C ASP A 252 36.81 53.33 -1.15
N GLU A 253 37.91 53.63 -0.47
CA GLU A 253 39.07 52.74 -0.31
C GLU A 253 38.72 51.58 0.63
N TYR A 254 37.95 51.82 1.69
CA TYR A 254 37.39 50.77 2.54
C TYR A 254 36.37 49.92 1.79
N GLU A 255 35.46 50.50 0.99
CA GLU A 255 34.51 49.79 0.15
C GLU A 255 35.24 48.93 -0.89
N SER A 256 36.32 49.44 -1.47
CA SER A 256 37.22 48.71 -2.39
C SER A 256 37.91 47.54 -1.69
N LEU A 257 38.60 47.79 -0.57
CA LEU A 257 39.29 46.77 0.22
C LEU A 257 38.32 45.72 0.77
N TYR A 258 37.13 46.15 1.21
CA TYR A 258 36.06 45.29 1.66
C TYR A 258 35.49 44.49 0.50
N SER A 259 35.30 45.06 -0.69
CA SER A 259 34.84 44.33 -1.87
C SER A 259 35.82 43.22 -2.25
N GLU A 260 37.13 43.50 -2.12
CA GLU A 260 38.17 42.53 -2.42
C GLU A 260 38.31 41.48 -1.30
N ASP A 261 38.17 41.84 -0.02
CA ASP A 261 38.12 40.88 1.08
C ASP A 261 36.85 40.02 1.02
N THR A 262 35.71 40.59 0.67
CA THR A 262 34.45 39.87 0.45
C THR A 262 34.58 38.90 -0.71
N ARG A 263 35.26 39.31 -1.80
CA ARG A 263 35.57 38.44 -2.94
C ARG A 263 36.54 37.33 -2.55
N LEU A 264 37.58 37.61 -1.78
CA LEU A 264 38.55 36.63 -1.30
C LEU A 264 37.93 35.64 -0.31
N LEU A 265 37.09 36.11 0.61
CA LEU A 265 36.29 35.28 1.52
C LEU A 265 35.27 34.46 0.74
N ALA A 266 34.62 35.02 -0.28
CA ALA A 266 33.70 34.28 -1.15
C ALA A 266 34.44 33.18 -1.92
N ILE A 267 35.64 33.46 -2.46
CA ILE A 267 36.49 32.46 -3.11
C ILE A 267 36.93 31.39 -2.11
N LYS A 268 37.40 31.78 -0.93
CA LYS A 268 37.84 30.86 0.13
C LYS A 268 36.70 30.00 0.69
N ASN A 269 35.49 30.55 0.79
CA ASN A 269 34.29 29.82 1.20
C ASN A 269 33.72 28.97 0.06
N ALA A 270 33.96 29.37 -1.20
CA ALA A 270 33.64 28.57 -2.38
C ALA A 270 34.65 27.44 -2.60
N GLU A 271 35.87 27.51 -2.06
CA GLU A 271 36.88 26.45 -2.13
C GLU A 271 36.36 25.07 -1.67
N PRO A 272 35.75 24.88 -0.48
CA PRO A 272 35.20 23.60 -0.09
C PRO A 272 34.02 23.15 -0.97
N LEU A 273 33.17 24.09 -1.40
CA LEU A 273 32.05 23.80 -2.32
C LEU A 273 32.56 23.37 -3.70
N TYR A 274 33.61 24.01 -4.19
CA TYR A 274 34.28 23.68 -5.44
C TYR A 274 34.98 22.33 -5.34
N GLN A 275 35.66 22.04 -4.23
CA GLN A 275 36.27 20.73 -4.01
C GLN A 275 35.22 19.62 -3.92
N GLN A 276 34.09 19.87 -3.25
CA GLN A 276 32.98 18.93 -3.21
C GLN A 276 32.33 18.74 -4.58
N ALA A 277 32.12 19.83 -5.34
CA ALA A 277 31.60 19.78 -6.70
C ALA A 277 32.56 19.06 -7.65
N LYS A 278 33.87 19.28 -7.51
CA LYS A 278 34.92 18.62 -8.29
C LYS A 278 35.01 17.14 -7.95
N GLN A 279 34.98 16.75 -6.67
CA GLN A 279 34.89 15.35 -6.28
C GLN A 279 33.62 14.68 -6.81
N SER A 280 32.49 15.37 -6.74
CA SER A 280 31.22 14.87 -7.28
C SER A 280 31.29 14.71 -8.80
N PHE A 281 31.90 15.67 -9.50
CA PHE A 281 32.13 15.61 -10.94
C PHE A 281 33.09 14.48 -11.33
N ASP A 282 34.20 14.31 -10.61
CA ASP A 282 35.17 13.24 -10.86
C ASP A 282 34.54 11.86 -10.60
N THR A 283 33.73 11.74 -9.54
CA THR A 283 32.96 10.52 -9.24
C THR A 283 31.93 10.25 -10.33
N ALA A 284 31.18 11.27 -10.76
CA ALA A 284 30.22 11.15 -11.86
C ALA A 284 30.89 10.78 -13.19
N LYS A 285 32.09 11.31 -13.46
CA LYS A 285 32.89 10.98 -14.62
C LYS A 285 33.40 9.54 -14.59
N GLN A 286 33.87 9.06 -13.44
CA GLN A 286 34.27 7.66 -13.25
C GLN A 286 33.07 6.72 -13.41
N LEU A 287 31.92 7.06 -12.80
CA LEU A 287 30.67 6.32 -12.97
C LEU A 287 30.25 6.28 -14.42
N TYR A 288 30.26 7.41 -15.13
CA TYR A 288 29.93 7.48 -16.55
C TYR A 288 30.88 6.62 -17.41
N GLN A 289 32.18 6.66 -17.14
CA GLN A 289 33.15 5.82 -17.84
C GLN A 289 32.88 4.33 -17.57
N SER A 290 32.63 3.94 -16.32
CA SER A 290 32.31 2.56 -15.95
C SER A 290 31.00 2.08 -16.59
N TYR A 291 29.98 2.94 -16.59
CA TYR A 291 28.68 2.68 -17.21
C TYR A 291 28.81 2.53 -18.73
N SER A 292 29.56 3.43 -19.37
CA SER A 292 29.84 3.36 -20.81
C SER A 292 30.56 2.05 -21.18
N VAL A 293 31.55 1.63 -20.39
CA VAL A 293 32.24 0.34 -20.61
C VAL A 293 31.27 -0.84 -20.44
N GLN A 294 30.44 -0.84 -19.40
CA GLN A 294 29.46 -1.91 -19.16
C GLN A 294 28.39 -1.98 -20.26
N VAL A 295 27.86 -0.84 -20.68
CA VAL A 295 26.86 -0.76 -21.75
C VAL A 295 27.46 -1.20 -23.08
N ASN A 296 28.68 -0.77 -23.41
CA ASN A 296 29.35 -1.22 -24.63
C ASN A 296 29.67 -2.72 -24.57
N ALA A 297 30.07 -3.26 -23.42
CA ALA A 297 30.28 -4.70 -23.24
C ALA A 297 28.96 -5.48 -23.40
N LEU A 298 27.86 -4.98 -22.84
CA LEU A 298 26.53 -5.55 -23.01
C LEU A 298 26.08 -5.51 -24.47
N LEU A 299 26.18 -4.38 -25.16
CA LEU A 299 25.84 -4.24 -26.57
C LEU A 299 26.69 -5.16 -27.45
N HIS A 300 27.99 -5.26 -27.17
CA HIS A 300 28.88 -6.16 -27.89
C HIS A 300 28.52 -7.64 -27.65
N SER A 301 28.24 -8.01 -26.40
CA SER A 301 27.80 -9.37 -26.06
C SER A 301 26.45 -9.72 -26.69
N TYR A 302 25.49 -8.78 -26.70
CA TYR A 302 24.20 -8.92 -27.34
C TYR A 302 24.36 -9.10 -28.84
N LYS A 303 25.15 -8.23 -29.49
CA LYS A 303 25.42 -8.31 -30.93
C LYS A 303 26.08 -9.64 -31.29
N LYS A 304 27.11 -10.06 -30.55
CA LYS A 304 27.79 -11.33 -30.76
C LYS A 304 26.85 -12.53 -30.59
N ASN A 305 26.03 -12.52 -29.54
CA ASN A 305 25.06 -13.59 -29.29
C ASN A 305 24.00 -13.59 -30.40
N TYR A 306 23.48 -12.43 -30.79
CA TYR A 306 22.51 -12.31 -31.88
C TYR A 306 23.07 -12.81 -33.21
N GLU A 307 24.31 -12.45 -33.57
CA GLU A 307 25.00 -12.95 -34.75
C GLU A 307 25.26 -14.47 -34.70
N THR A 308 25.42 -15.04 -33.49
CA THR A 308 25.58 -16.49 -33.29
C THR A 308 24.24 -17.24 -33.38
N PHE A 309 23.16 -16.68 -32.82
CA PHE A 309 21.84 -17.31 -32.79
C PHE A 309 21.02 -17.08 -34.07
N GLN A 310 21.25 -16.01 -34.82
CA GLN A 310 20.49 -15.71 -36.03
C GLN A 310 20.57 -16.82 -37.10
N PRO A 311 21.76 -17.42 -37.39
CA PRO A 311 21.85 -18.54 -38.33
C PRO A 311 21.08 -19.76 -37.83
N ASP A 312 21.18 -20.10 -36.55
CA ASP A 312 20.47 -21.24 -35.95
C ASP A 312 18.96 -21.03 -35.99
N LEU A 313 18.48 -19.81 -35.72
CA LEU A 313 17.07 -19.45 -35.84
C LEU A 313 16.57 -19.60 -37.27
N LYS A 314 17.31 -19.08 -38.26
CA LYS A 314 16.97 -19.23 -39.68
C LYS A 314 16.97 -20.70 -40.12
N ALA A 315 17.96 -21.48 -39.70
CA ALA A 315 18.03 -22.90 -40.00
C ALA A 315 16.84 -23.66 -39.38
N ALA A 316 16.43 -23.30 -38.16
CA ALA A 316 15.25 -23.89 -37.51
C ALA A 316 13.95 -23.50 -38.22
N GLU A 317 13.81 -22.25 -38.67
CA GLU A 317 12.66 -21.78 -39.47
C GLU A 317 12.57 -22.52 -40.81
N GLU A 318 13.69 -22.65 -41.53
CA GLU A 318 13.75 -23.40 -42.79
C GLU A 318 13.43 -24.89 -42.59
N ALA A 319 13.98 -25.51 -41.55
CA ALA A 319 13.69 -26.90 -41.20
C ALA A 319 12.21 -27.11 -40.86
N ALA A 320 11.60 -26.18 -40.11
CA ALA A 320 10.18 -26.22 -39.79
C ALA A 320 9.31 -26.09 -41.05
N ASP A 321 9.68 -25.23 -41.99
CA ASP A 321 8.97 -25.06 -43.25
C ASP A 321 9.09 -26.29 -44.17
N VAL A 322 10.26 -26.91 -44.23
CA VAL A 322 10.46 -28.20 -44.93
C VAL A 322 9.62 -29.30 -44.29
N ALA A 323 9.59 -29.39 -42.96
CA ALA A 323 8.77 -30.36 -42.24
C ALA A 323 7.27 -30.13 -42.50
N ARG A 324 6.80 -28.87 -42.51
CA ARG A 324 5.40 -28.51 -42.84
C ARG A 324 5.03 -28.91 -44.27
N LYS A 325 5.88 -28.63 -45.25
CA LYS A 325 5.66 -29.04 -46.65
C LYS A 325 5.63 -30.55 -46.79
N THR A 326 6.52 -31.25 -46.09
CA THR A 326 6.59 -32.73 -46.09
C THR A 326 5.35 -33.34 -45.46
N LYS A 327 4.88 -32.80 -44.33
CA LYS A 327 3.62 -33.22 -43.69
C LYS A 327 2.43 -33.06 -44.64
N LYS A 328 2.27 -31.88 -45.27
CA LYS A 328 1.20 -31.65 -46.25
C LYS A 328 1.22 -32.67 -47.39
N ARG A 329 2.41 -33.02 -47.90
CA ARG A 329 2.56 -34.04 -48.95
C ARG A 329 2.17 -35.43 -48.44
N LEU A 330 2.57 -35.79 -47.22
CA LEU A 330 2.20 -37.06 -46.61
C LEU A 330 0.69 -37.15 -46.35
N ASP A 331 0.05 -36.07 -45.91
CA ASP A 331 -1.41 -36.02 -45.70
C ASP A 331 -2.17 -36.25 -47.02
N ILE A 332 -1.72 -35.62 -48.12
CA ILE A 332 -2.30 -35.85 -49.45
C ILE A 332 -2.12 -37.31 -49.88
N ASN A 333 -0.90 -37.85 -49.75
CA ASN A 333 -0.63 -39.25 -50.09
C ASN A 333 -1.47 -40.24 -49.26
N LEU A 334 -1.68 -39.94 -47.97
CA LEU A 334 -2.49 -40.75 -47.07
C LEU A 334 -3.96 -40.71 -47.46
N LEU A 335 -4.49 -39.53 -47.83
CA LEU A 335 -5.85 -39.40 -48.37
C LEU A 335 -6.04 -40.20 -49.66
N ASP A 336 -5.09 -40.13 -50.59
CA ASP A 336 -5.16 -40.88 -51.83
C ASP A 336 -5.06 -42.39 -51.59
N LYS A 337 -4.18 -42.82 -50.67
CA LYS A 337 -4.09 -44.24 -50.29
C LYS A 337 -5.35 -44.74 -49.58
N ASN A 338 -5.96 -43.93 -48.73
CA ASN A 338 -7.24 -44.28 -48.09
C ASN A 338 -8.38 -44.37 -49.12
N ARG A 339 -8.40 -43.47 -50.12
CA ARG A 339 -9.36 -43.58 -51.24
C ARG A 339 -9.15 -44.86 -52.03
N GLU A 340 -7.90 -45.22 -52.34
CA GLU A 340 -7.59 -46.50 -52.99
C GLU A 340 -8.00 -47.71 -52.15
N TYR A 341 -7.74 -47.66 -50.84
CA TYR A 341 -8.12 -48.71 -49.89
C TYR A 341 -9.64 -48.87 -49.85
N ASN A 342 -10.39 -47.80 -49.61
CA ASN A 342 -11.85 -47.83 -49.56
C ASN A 342 -12.45 -48.30 -50.88
N ARG A 343 -11.87 -47.91 -52.02
CA ARG A 343 -12.31 -48.42 -53.33
C ARG A 343 -12.12 -49.93 -53.44
N LYS A 344 -10.93 -50.44 -53.08
CA LYS A 344 -10.65 -51.88 -53.11
C LYS A 344 -11.48 -52.67 -52.11
N GLU A 345 -11.77 -52.09 -50.94
CA GLU A 345 -12.67 -52.68 -49.94
C GLU A 345 -14.11 -52.76 -50.47
N GLY A 346 -14.59 -51.70 -51.15
CA GLY A 346 -15.88 -51.71 -51.86
C GLY A 346 -15.96 -52.74 -52.98
N GLU A 347 -14.89 -52.88 -53.77
CA GLU A 347 -14.78 -53.93 -54.80
C GLU A 347 -14.79 -55.33 -54.15
N TYR A 348 -14.02 -55.53 -53.08
CA TYR A 348 -13.94 -56.81 -52.36
C TYR A 348 -15.28 -57.22 -51.74
N THR A 349 -15.98 -56.29 -51.07
CA THR A 349 -17.30 -56.55 -50.49
C THR A 349 -18.32 -56.90 -51.58
N THR A 350 -18.33 -56.15 -52.69
CA THR A 350 -19.17 -56.47 -53.86
C THR A 350 -18.89 -57.87 -54.40
N HIS A 351 -17.62 -58.26 -54.53
CA HIS A 351 -17.24 -59.61 -54.95
C HIS A 351 -17.67 -60.69 -53.94
N CYS A 352 -17.53 -60.43 -52.63
CA CYS A 352 -18.00 -61.35 -51.59
C CYS A 352 -19.52 -61.56 -51.66
N ASP A 353 -20.28 -60.49 -51.83
CA ASP A 353 -21.75 -60.56 -51.91
C ASP A 353 -22.20 -61.25 -53.20
N ARG A 354 -21.52 -61.00 -54.32
CA ARG A 354 -21.75 -61.74 -55.56
C ARG A 354 -21.47 -63.22 -55.38
N LEU A 355 -20.34 -63.58 -54.75
CA LEU A 355 -20.00 -64.97 -54.46
C LEU A 355 -21.04 -65.65 -53.54
N LYS A 356 -21.57 -64.93 -52.54
CA LYS A 356 -22.66 -65.45 -51.69
C LYS A 356 -23.92 -65.71 -52.52
N LYS A 357 -24.31 -64.76 -53.38
CA LYS A 357 -25.47 -64.93 -54.29
C LYS A 357 -25.27 -66.10 -55.24
N ASP A 358 -24.10 -66.20 -55.87
CA ASP A 358 -23.80 -67.30 -56.80
C ASP A 358 -23.80 -68.66 -56.07
N LYS A 359 -23.25 -68.73 -54.85
CA LYS A 359 -23.33 -69.93 -54.01
C LYS A 359 -24.77 -70.31 -53.68
N GLN A 360 -25.60 -69.33 -53.31
CA GLN A 360 -27.01 -69.58 -53.04
C GLN A 360 -27.75 -70.04 -54.29
N ALA A 361 -27.53 -69.40 -55.43
CA ALA A 361 -28.12 -69.80 -56.71
C ALA A 361 -27.72 -71.24 -57.12
N VAL A 362 -26.49 -71.66 -56.82
CA VAL A 362 -26.06 -73.06 -57.03
C VAL A 362 -26.77 -74.03 -56.07
N ILE A 363 -27.00 -73.64 -54.81
CA ILE A 363 -27.77 -74.45 -53.86
C ILE A 363 -29.22 -74.56 -54.32
N ASP A 364 -29.86 -73.43 -54.62
CA ASP A 364 -31.24 -73.36 -55.09
C ASP A 364 -31.41 -74.15 -56.40
N GLY A 365 -30.46 -74.03 -57.33
CA GLY A 365 -30.44 -74.81 -58.57
C GLY A 365 -30.30 -76.31 -58.34
N LYS A 366 -29.47 -76.73 -57.38
CA LYS A 366 -29.36 -78.15 -56.99
C LYS A 366 -30.64 -78.65 -56.32
N GLU A 367 -31.29 -77.86 -55.47
CA GLU A 367 -32.57 -78.21 -54.86
C GLU A 367 -33.68 -78.32 -55.92
N LEU A 368 -33.76 -77.37 -56.86
CA LEU A 368 -34.70 -77.38 -57.98
C LEU A 368 -34.53 -78.61 -58.86
N LEU A 369 -33.30 -78.96 -59.24
CA LEU A 369 -33.02 -80.18 -60.00
C LEU A 369 -33.32 -81.44 -59.16
N GLY A 370 -33.08 -81.39 -57.85
CA GLY A 370 -33.40 -82.47 -56.91
C GLY A 370 -34.90 -82.76 -56.76
N ARG A 371 -35.78 -81.80 -57.07
CA ARG A 371 -37.25 -81.99 -57.06
C ARG A 371 -37.76 -82.83 -58.23
N TYR A 372 -36.97 -83.00 -59.29
CA TYR A 372 -37.35 -83.75 -60.49
C TYR A 372 -36.29 -84.79 -60.88
N PRO A 373 -35.97 -85.75 -60.00
CA PRO A 373 -34.88 -86.71 -60.24
C PRO A 373 -35.19 -87.62 -61.43
N GLY A 374 -34.25 -87.73 -62.37
CA GLY A 374 -34.34 -88.62 -63.53
C GLY A 374 -35.23 -88.15 -64.68
N LYS A 375 -35.80 -86.95 -64.59
CA LYS A 375 -36.63 -86.36 -65.66
C LYS A 375 -35.80 -85.47 -66.57
N SER A 376 -36.12 -85.46 -67.87
CA SER A 376 -35.49 -84.56 -68.83
C SER A 376 -36.01 -83.12 -68.68
N GLN A 377 -35.23 -82.14 -69.12
CA GLN A 377 -35.60 -80.72 -69.05
C GLN A 377 -36.96 -80.42 -69.70
N LYS A 378 -37.31 -81.14 -70.78
CA LYS A 378 -38.57 -80.96 -71.50
C LYS A 378 -39.78 -81.43 -70.67
N GLU A 379 -39.66 -82.56 -69.98
CA GLU A 379 -40.72 -83.12 -69.14
C GLU A 379 -40.98 -82.30 -67.86
N VAL A 380 -39.96 -81.59 -67.35
CA VAL A 380 -40.13 -80.69 -66.20
C VAL A 380 -40.85 -79.40 -66.60
N LEU A 381 -40.57 -78.88 -67.80
CA LEU A 381 -41.25 -77.68 -68.31
C LEU A 381 -42.74 -77.94 -68.56
N ASP A 382 -43.10 -79.08 -69.16
CA ASP A 382 -44.51 -79.42 -69.41
C ASP A 382 -45.32 -79.54 -68.10
N MET A 383 -44.73 -80.07 -67.01
CA MET A 383 -45.40 -80.11 -65.69
C MET A 383 -45.53 -78.74 -65.03
N LEU A 384 -44.52 -77.87 -65.19
CA LEU A 384 -44.56 -76.52 -64.61
C LEU A 384 -45.59 -75.64 -65.32
N ASP A 385 -45.82 -75.81 -66.62
CA ASP A 385 -46.86 -75.08 -67.35
C ASP A 385 -48.27 -75.47 -66.88
N GLU A 386 -48.53 -76.75 -66.59
CA GLU A 386 -49.79 -77.20 -65.97
C GLU A 386 -49.98 -76.61 -64.55
N ASP A 387 -48.92 -76.57 -63.74
CA ASP A 387 -48.96 -75.97 -62.39
C ASP A 387 -49.21 -74.46 -62.44
N ILE A 388 -48.60 -73.74 -63.40
CA ILE A 388 -48.79 -72.30 -63.62
C ILE A 388 -50.24 -72.00 -63.97
N ASP A 389 -50.87 -72.78 -64.86
CA ASP A 389 -52.28 -72.58 -65.21
C ASP A 389 -53.20 -72.81 -63.99
N SER A 390 -52.89 -73.78 -63.13
CA SER A 390 -53.64 -74.02 -61.89
C SER A 390 -53.49 -72.89 -60.86
N LEU A 391 -52.28 -72.36 -60.68
CA LEU A 391 -51.97 -71.29 -59.72
C LEU A 391 -52.48 -69.92 -60.18
N THR A 392 -52.47 -69.66 -61.49
CA THR A 392 -53.05 -68.45 -62.07
C THR A 392 -54.57 -68.40 -61.86
N THR A 393 -55.20 -69.57 -61.81
CA THR A 393 -56.63 -69.71 -61.46
C THR A 393 -56.88 -69.48 -59.96
N ALA A 394 -55.97 -69.90 -59.09
CA ALA A 394 -56.02 -69.68 -57.64
C ALA A 394 -55.73 -68.22 -57.23
N LEU A 395 -54.81 -67.53 -57.92
CA LEU A 395 -54.48 -66.12 -57.68
C LEU A 395 -55.66 -65.19 -57.96
N LYS A 396 -56.45 -65.47 -59.01
CA LYS A 396 -57.70 -64.74 -59.28
C LYS A 396 -58.73 -64.84 -58.14
N GLN A 397 -58.69 -65.90 -57.33
CA GLN A 397 -59.56 -66.05 -56.15
C GLN A 397 -59.02 -65.35 -54.90
N TYR A 398 -57.71 -65.04 -54.86
CA TYR A 398 -57.04 -64.48 -53.69
C TYR A 398 -57.04 -62.94 -53.65
N ASP A 399 -57.16 -62.28 -54.81
CA ASP A 399 -57.33 -60.82 -54.89
C ASP A 399 -58.69 -60.35 -54.31
N GLU A 400 -59.62 -61.26 -54.01
CA GLU A 400 -60.94 -60.94 -53.45
C GLU A 400 -60.99 -60.80 -51.91
N GLN A 401 -59.90 -61.04 -51.13
CA GLN A 401 -59.93 -60.94 -49.65
C GLN A 401 -58.76 -60.15 -48.97
N ASN A 402 -59.02 -58.89 -48.62
CA ASN A 402 -58.44 -58.02 -47.54
C ASN A 402 -57.02 -58.33 -46.97
N GLY A 403 -55.96 -58.13 -47.76
CA GLY A 403 -54.56 -58.23 -47.30
C GLY A 403 -53.99 -57.01 -46.55
N ALA A 404 -54.49 -55.80 -46.83
CA ALA A 404 -53.96 -54.55 -46.26
C ALA A 404 -54.32 -54.38 -44.76
N GLU A 405 -55.51 -54.81 -44.38
CA GLU A 405 -56.06 -54.64 -43.01
C GLU A 405 -55.26 -55.42 -41.95
N LYS A 406 -54.68 -56.56 -42.32
CA LYS A 406 -53.85 -57.38 -41.41
C LYS A 406 -52.49 -56.75 -41.10
N ARG A 407 -51.88 -56.00 -42.04
CA ARG A 407 -50.58 -55.34 -41.82
C ARG A 407 -50.70 -54.18 -40.82
N LEU A 408 -51.76 -53.39 -40.94
CA LEU A 408 -52.02 -52.27 -40.02
C LEU A 408 -52.22 -52.76 -38.57
N GLN A 409 -52.95 -53.86 -38.37
CA GLN A 409 -53.18 -54.41 -37.03
C GLN A 409 -51.90 -54.89 -36.33
N MET A 410 -50.90 -55.40 -37.05
CA MET A 410 -49.64 -55.83 -36.44
C MET A 410 -48.81 -54.64 -35.93
N LYS A 411 -48.67 -53.60 -36.75
CA LYS A 411 -47.90 -52.41 -36.39
C LYS A 411 -48.49 -51.66 -35.20
N VAL A 412 -49.83 -51.55 -35.12
CA VAL A 412 -50.52 -50.98 -33.95
C VAL A 412 -50.26 -51.77 -32.66
N ARG A 413 -50.14 -53.11 -32.74
CA ARG A 413 -49.81 -53.94 -31.57
C ARG A 413 -48.39 -53.71 -31.07
N GLU A 414 -47.42 -53.56 -31.98
CA GLU A 414 -46.02 -53.28 -31.63
C GLU A 414 -45.88 -51.93 -30.93
N ARG A 415 -46.54 -50.88 -31.44
CA ARG A 415 -46.58 -49.56 -30.80
C ARG A 415 -47.08 -49.63 -29.36
N ASN A 416 -48.21 -50.31 -29.16
CA ASN A 416 -48.84 -50.39 -27.85
C ASN A 416 -47.97 -51.17 -26.84
N LYS A 417 -47.14 -52.12 -27.31
CA LYS A 417 -46.15 -52.81 -26.46
C LYS A 417 -45.01 -51.87 -26.06
N LEU A 418 -44.46 -51.12 -27.01
CA LEU A 418 -43.40 -50.13 -26.77
C LEU A 418 -43.82 -49.03 -25.78
N ILE A 419 -45.06 -48.53 -25.88
CA ILE A 419 -45.60 -47.53 -24.94
C ILE A 419 -45.59 -48.06 -23.50
N LYS A 420 -46.01 -49.30 -23.27
CA LYS A 420 -46.00 -49.91 -21.93
C LYS A 420 -44.59 -49.99 -21.34
N GLU A 421 -43.62 -50.44 -22.13
CA GLU A 421 -42.22 -50.55 -21.70
C GLU A 421 -41.60 -49.17 -21.38
N ILE A 422 -41.97 -48.14 -22.14
CA ILE A 422 -41.54 -46.74 -21.90
C ILE A 422 -42.13 -46.23 -20.58
N ASP A 423 -43.40 -46.48 -20.32
CA ASP A 423 -44.06 -46.04 -19.10
C ASP A 423 -43.48 -46.72 -17.85
N GLU A 424 -43.17 -48.02 -17.93
CA GLU A 424 -42.47 -48.76 -16.87
C GLU A 424 -41.09 -48.16 -16.56
N LEU A 425 -40.30 -47.83 -17.59
CA LEU A 425 -38.98 -47.21 -17.42
C LEU A 425 -39.05 -45.79 -16.87
N LYS A 426 -40.05 -44.99 -17.28
CA LYS A 426 -40.26 -43.64 -16.71
C LYS A 426 -40.55 -43.69 -15.22
N VAL A 427 -41.38 -44.64 -14.80
CA VAL A 427 -41.70 -44.83 -13.39
C VAL A 427 -40.42 -45.18 -12.61
N LEU A 428 -39.60 -46.10 -13.13
CA LEU A 428 -38.31 -46.51 -12.55
C LEU A 428 -37.34 -45.34 -12.36
N VAL A 429 -37.07 -44.56 -13.42
CA VAL A 429 -36.17 -43.40 -13.37
C VAL A 429 -36.65 -42.35 -12.36
N GLY A 430 -37.95 -42.08 -12.32
CA GLY A 430 -38.52 -41.05 -11.43
C GLY A 430 -38.62 -41.44 -9.95
N ASN A 431 -38.49 -42.73 -9.61
CA ASN A 431 -38.65 -43.22 -8.23
C ASN A 431 -37.50 -44.15 -7.81
N THR A 432 -36.28 -43.91 -8.32
CA THR A 432 -35.10 -44.76 -8.07
C THR A 432 -34.82 -44.99 -6.58
N GLU A 433 -35.06 -43.99 -5.74
CA GLU A 433 -34.87 -44.08 -4.27
C GLU A 433 -35.80 -45.11 -3.60
N LYS A 434 -36.92 -45.45 -4.23
CA LYS A 434 -37.91 -46.43 -3.75
C LYS A 434 -37.66 -47.83 -4.29
N THR A 435 -36.59 -48.04 -5.05
CA THR A 435 -36.23 -49.37 -5.55
C THR A 435 -35.64 -50.22 -4.43
N PHE A 436 -35.81 -51.53 -4.53
CA PHE A 436 -35.45 -52.49 -3.49
C PHE A 436 -33.96 -52.43 -3.12
N LEU A 437 -33.06 -52.52 -4.11
CA LEU A 437 -31.62 -52.49 -3.83
C LEU A 437 -31.11 -51.11 -3.36
N TYR A 438 -31.74 -50.01 -3.77
CA TYR A 438 -31.35 -48.68 -3.31
C TYR A 438 -31.58 -48.49 -1.81
N GLN A 439 -32.64 -49.09 -1.26
CA GLN A 439 -32.99 -48.98 0.16
C GLN A 439 -32.11 -49.80 1.11
N ILE A 440 -31.21 -50.65 0.59
CA ILE A 440 -30.31 -51.49 1.38
C ILE A 440 -29.02 -50.72 1.67
N GLU A 441 -28.80 -50.35 2.93
CA GLU A 441 -27.63 -49.55 3.33
C GLU A 441 -26.31 -50.35 3.35
N ASN A 442 -26.37 -51.66 3.46
CA ASN A 442 -25.18 -52.50 3.55
C ASN A 442 -24.63 -52.84 2.15
N ASP A 443 -23.42 -52.37 1.85
CA ASP A 443 -22.76 -52.53 0.55
C ASP A 443 -22.57 -53.99 0.14
N HIS A 444 -22.14 -54.84 1.07
CA HIS A 444 -21.97 -56.27 0.84
C HIS A 444 -23.29 -56.92 0.44
N SER A 445 -24.38 -56.55 1.11
CA SER A 445 -25.71 -57.09 0.85
C SER A 445 -26.25 -56.66 -0.51
N ARG A 446 -26.05 -55.40 -0.89
CA ARG A 446 -26.38 -54.91 -2.25
C ARG A 446 -25.59 -55.67 -3.32
N LEU A 447 -24.30 -55.83 -3.11
CA LEU A 447 -23.40 -56.52 -4.05
C LEU A 447 -23.80 -57.98 -4.25
N VAL A 448 -24.07 -58.72 -3.15
CA VAL A 448 -24.49 -60.13 -3.21
C VAL A 448 -25.82 -60.26 -3.94
N LEU A 449 -26.83 -59.45 -3.57
CA LEU A 449 -28.16 -59.55 -4.17
C LEU A 449 -28.15 -59.17 -5.67
N HIS A 450 -27.40 -58.14 -6.03
CA HIS A 450 -27.27 -57.75 -7.44
C HIS A 450 -26.52 -58.80 -8.27
N SER A 451 -25.52 -59.45 -7.67
CA SER A 451 -24.79 -60.55 -8.31
C SER A 451 -25.66 -61.79 -8.49
N LEU A 452 -26.57 -62.07 -7.54
CA LEU A 452 -27.53 -63.17 -7.63
C LEU A 452 -28.61 -62.91 -8.69
N ASN A 453 -29.16 -61.70 -8.74
CA ASN A 453 -30.15 -61.31 -9.74
C ASN A 453 -30.22 -59.79 -9.91
N GLN A 454 -29.78 -59.32 -11.08
CA GLN A 454 -29.81 -57.89 -11.44
C GLN A 454 -31.23 -57.32 -11.51
N GLU A 455 -32.25 -58.16 -11.74
CA GLU A 455 -33.65 -57.72 -11.77
C GLU A 455 -34.15 -57.23 -10.41
N LEU A 456 -33.47 -57.57 -9.30
CA LEU A 456 -33.79 -57.06 -7.97
C LEU A 456 -33.56 -55.54 -7.84
N ALA A 457 -32.87 -54.92 -8.81
CA ALA A 457 -32.75 -53.46 -8.87
C ALA A 457 -34.07 -52.75 -9.20
N LYS A 458 -35.06 -53.44 -9.79
CA LYS A 458 -36.29 -52.81 -10.33
C LYS A 458 -37.48 -52.74 -9.37
N PRO A 459 -37.78 -53.76 -8.54
CA PRO A 459 -38.97 -53.75 -7.68
C PRO A 459 -39.03 -52.49 -6.80
N MET A 460 -40.18 -51.82 -6.83
CA MET A 460 -40.48 -50.71 -5.94
C MET A 460 -41.29 -51.20 -4.76
N MET A 461 -40.68 -51.19 -3.59
CA MET A 461 -41.35 -51.63 -2.36
C MET A 461 -40.75 -50.92 -1.16
N ALA A 462 -41.54 -50.65 -0.13
CA ALA A 462 -41.01 -50.17 1.13
C ALA A 462 -40.44 -51.36 1.91
N ILE A 463 -39.16 -51.30 2.28
CA ILE A 463 -38.51 -52.35 3.08
C ILE A 463 -38.50 -51.92 4.54
N THR A 464 -39.02 -52.77 5.45
CA THR A 464 -39.01 -52.47 6.89
C THR A 464 -37.62 -52.68 7.50
N GLY A 465 -37.41 -52.14 8.70
CA GLY A 465 -36.15 -52.35 9.42
C GLY A 465 -35.88 -53.82 9.78
N GLU A 466 -36.92 -54.64 9.92
CA GLU A 466 -36.79 -56.07 10.17
C GLU A 466 -36.38 -56.83 8.91
N ASP A 467 -36.99 -56.50 7.76
CA ASP A 467 -36.60 -57.05 6.45
C ASP A 467 -35.13 -56.77 6.14
N LYS A 468 -34.65 -55.55 6.41
CA LYS A 468 -33.23 -55.19 6.24
C LYS A 468 -32.30 -56.08 7.06
N LYS A 469 -32.69 -56.42 8.30
CA LYS A 469 -31.91 -57.32 9.16
C LYS A 469 -31.87 -58.74 8.61
N ILE A 470 -33.01 -59.26 8.15
CA ILE A 470 -33.11 -60.59 7.53
C ILE A 470 -32.25 -60.66 6.27
N ILE A 471 -32.34 -59.63 5.42
CA ILE A 471 -31.54 -59.52 4.20
C ILE A 471 -30.04 -59.56 4.54
N ASN A 472 -29.59 -58.72 5.48
CA ASN A 472 -28.19 -58.68 5.88
C ASN A 472 -27.71 -60.01 6.49
N ALA A 473 -28.55 -60.70 7.24
CA ALA A 473 -28.23 -62.02 7.79
C ALA A 473 -28.14 -63.09 6.69
N PHE A 474 -29.02 -63.04 5.69
CA PHE A 474 -29.00 -63.93 4.53
C PHE A 474 -27.76 -63.70 3.67
N THR A 475 -27.46 -62.46 3.30
CA THR A 475 -26.30 -62.11 2.45
C THR A 475 -24.97 -62.34 3.16
N ALA A 476 -24.92 -62.31 4.50
CA ALA A 476 -23.73 -62.67 5.28
C ALA A 476 -23.31 -64.14 5.13
N LEU A 477 -24.20 -65.02 4.66
CA LEU A 477 -23.84 -66.40 4.32
C LEU A 477 -23.01 -66.48 3.04
N PHE A 478 -23.00 -65.41 2.23
CA PHE A 478 -22.30 -65.33 0.96
C PHE A 478 -21.03 -64.50 1.06
N GLY A 479 -20.03 -64.87 0.26
CA GLY A 479 -18.78 -64.13 0.07
C GLY A 479 -18.34 -64.19 -1.39
N PHE A 480 -17.12 -63.75 -1.67
CA PHE A 480 -16.52 -63.86 -3.01
C PHE A 480 -15.17 -64.56 -2.91
N ASP A 481 -14.84 -65.42 -3.87
CA ASP A 481 -13.53 -66.05 -3.95
C ASP A 481 -12.50 -65.14 -4.65
N GLY A 482 -11.25 -65.60 -4.74
CA GLY A 482 -10.15 -64.84 -5.36
C GLY A 482 -10.30 -64.61 -6.87
N ALA A 483 -11.31 -65.20 -7.51
CA ALA A 483 -11.64 -65.02 -8.92
C ALA A 483 -12.99 -64.29 -9.12
N ASP A 484 -13.49 -63.61 -8.08
CA ASP A 484 -14.74 -62.85 -8.05
C ASP A 484 -16.02 -63.70 -8.32
N TYR A 485 -15.98 -65.00 -8.07
CA TYR A 485 -17.21 -65.82 -8.06
C TYR A 485 -17.88 -65.78 -6.69
N LEU A 486 -19.22 -65.80 -6.69
CA LEU A 486 -20.00 -65.82 -5.47
C LEU A 486 -19.79 -67.17 -4.75
N THR A 487 -19.54 -67.11 -3.45
CA THR A 487 -19.40 -68.28 -2.58
C THR A 487 -20.55 -68.32 -1.57
N LEU A 488 -21.01 -69.51 -1.21
CA LEU A 488 -21.96 -69.72 -0.11
C LEU A 488 -21.28 -70.56 0.96
N LYS A 489 -21.06 -69.98 2.15
CA LYS A 489 -20.28 -70.59 3.25
C LYS A 489 -18.94 -71.19 2.79
N GLY A 490 -18.27 -70.55 1.82
CA GLY A 490 -16.97 -70.95 1.29
C GLY A 490 -16.98 -71.90 0.09
N ALA A 491 -18.15 -72.37 -0.38
CA ALA A 491 -18.26 -73.13 -1.62
C ALA A 491 -18.58 -72.21 -2.81
N THR A 492 -17.78 -72.26 -3.88
CA THR A 492 -17.98 -71.44 -5.10
C THR A 492 -19.21 -71.87 -5.87
N ILE A 493 -20.05 -70.91 -6.27
CA ILE A 493 -21.19 -71.09 -7.17
C ILE A 493 -20.73 -70.76 -8.59
N GLU A 494 -20.38 -71.80 -9.35
CA GLU A 494 -19.95 -71.64 -10.74
C GLU A 494 -21.05 -70.96 -11.59
N GLY A 495 -20.65 -69.92 -12.32
CA GLY A 495 -21.55 -69.16 -13.20
C GLY A 495 -22.13 -67.87 -12.61
N VAL A 496 -22.02 -67.65 -11.29
CA VAL A 496 -22.45 -66.40 -10.65
C VAL A 496 -21.23 -65.55 -10.31
N LYS A 497 -20.93 -64.58 -11.18
CA LYS A 497 -19.84 -63.62 -10.99
C LYS A 497 -20.30 -62.42 -10.16
N LYS A 498 -19.34 -61.74 -9.54
CA LYS A 498 -19.55 -60.44 -8.89
C LYS A 498 -20.02 -59.41 -9.91
N TYR A 499 -21.16 -58.80 -9.64
CA TYR A 499 -21.70 -57.66 -10.37
C TYR A 499 -21.89 -56.49 -9.42
N GLU A 500 -21.10 -55.44 -9.61
CA GLU A 500 -21.21 -54.23 -8.81
C GLU A 500 -22.56 -53.54 -9.05
N TYR A 501 -23.19 -53.13 -7.95
CA TYR A 501 -24.40 -52.32 -7.99
C TYR A 501 -24.00 -50.87 -7.71
N ASP A 502 -24.08 -50.05 -8.75
CA ASP A 502 -23.93 -48.60 -8.65
C ASP A 502 -25.27 -47.94 -8.99
N PRO A 503 -25.93 -47.30 -8.02
CA PRO A 503 -27.19 -46.57 -8.23
C PRO A 503 -27.14 -45.54 -9.36
N GLU A 504 -26.03 -44.81 -9.50
CA GLU A 504 -25.90 -43.74 -10.49
C GLU A 504 -25.75 -44.33 -11.90
N LYS A 505 -24.96 -45.40 -12.01
CA LYS A 505 -24.78 -46.13 -13.27
C LYS A 505 -26.10 -46.76 -13.75
N ILE A 506 -26.87 -47.36 -12.85
CA ILE A 506 -28.17 -47.98 -13.20
C ILE A 506 -29.18 -46.93 -13.64
N LEU A 507 -29.20 -45.77 -12.98
CA LEU A 507 -30.03 -44.65 -13.38
C LEU A 507 -29.67 -44.14 -14.78
N SER A 508 -28.37 -44.06 -15.09
CA SER A 508 -27.88 -43.71 -16.43
C SER A 508 -28.31 -44.73 -17.49
N GLU A 509 -28.14 -46.03 -17.22
CA GLU A 509 -28.54 -47.10 -18.13
C GLU A 509 -30.05 -47.13 -18.41
N TRP A 510 -30.88 -46.88 -17.39
CA TRP A 510 -32.34 -46.77 -17.57
C TRP A 510 -32.72 -45.52 -18.38
N SER A 511 -32.03 -44.40 -18.17
CA SER A 511 -32.27 -43.16 -18.91
C SER A 511 -31.88 -43.28 -20.38
N GLU A 512 -30.76 -43.94 -20.70
CA GLU A 512 -30.34 -44.24 -22.08
C GLU A 512 -31.33 -45.18 -22.78
N LYS A 513 -31.75 -46.27 -22.10
CA LYS A 513 -32.77 -47.19 -22.64
C LYS A 513 -34.11 -46.50 -22.87
N LEU A 514 -34.50 -45.58 -22.00
CA LEU A 514 -35.70 -44.78 -22.14
C LEU A 514 -35.60 -43.87 -23.38
N SER A 515 -34.45 -43.22 -23.62
CA SER A 515 -34.23 -42.39 -24.81
C SER A 515 -34.36 -43.24 -26.09
N SER A 516 -33.60 -44.34 -26.18
CA SER A 516 -33.60 -45.21 -27.36
C SER A 516 -34.98 -45.77 -27.69
N LYS A 517 -35.78 -46.15 -26.68
CA LYS A 517 -37.15 -46.65 -26.91
C LYS A 517 -38.11 -45.55 -27.37
N ASN A 518 -37.93 -44.30 -26.93
CA ASN A 518 -38.72 -43.17 -27.43
C ASN A 518 -38.42 -42.88 -28.90
N ASP A 519 -37.15 -43.03 -29.33
CA ASP A 519 -36.76 -42.88 -30.73
C ASP A 519 -37.44 -43.94 -31.61
N ILE A 520 -37.37 -45.22 -31.22
CA ILE A 520 -38.02 -46.33 -31.94
C ILE A 520 -39.54 -46.14 -32.01
N ARG A 521 -40.17 -45.65 -30.94
CA ARG A 521 -41.61 -45.35 -30.95
C ARG A 521 -41.94 -44.29 -32.01
N THR A 522 -41.09 -43.27 -32.15
CA THR A 522 -41.31 -42.16 -33.08
C THR A 522 -41.25 -42.64 -34.53
N GLU A 523 -40.27 -43.48 -34.87
CA GLU A 523 -40.19 -44.13 -36.19
C GLU A 523 -41.43 -44.99 -36.49
N LEU A 524 -41.86 -45.78 -35.51
CA LEU A 524 -43.01 -46.67 -35.68
C LEU A 524 -44.35 -45.92 -35.79
N ASP A 525 -44.47 -44.75 -35.14
CA ASP A 525 -45.61 -43.85 -35.29
C ASP A 525 -45.67 -43.24 -36.69
N ASP A 526 -44.52 -42.98 -37.32
CA ASP A 526 -44.46 -42.48 -38.70
C ASP A 526 -44.80 -43.58 -39.72
N GLU A 527 -44.34 -44.82 -39.52
CA GLU A 527 -44.77 -45.97 -40.35
C GLU A 527 -46.28 -46.23 -40.27
N ILE A 528 -46.90 -46.08 -39.09
CA ILE A 528 -48.35 -46.25 -38.92
C ILE A 528 -49.14 -45.11 -39.61
N LYS A 529 -48.59 -43.90 -39.68
CA LYS A 529 -49.22 -42.80 -40.45
C LYS A 529 -49.19 -43.10 -41.95
N GLU A 530 -48.07 -43.60 -42.48
CA GLU A 530 -47.95 -43.96 -43.89
C GLU A 530 -48.90 -45.10 -44.29
N LEU A 531 -49.21 -46.02 -43.38
CA LEU A 531 -50.15 -47.11 -43.63
C LEU A 531 -51.64 -46.73 -43.43
N ASN A 532 -51.92 -45.57 -42.83
CA ASN A 532 -53.28 -45.05 -42.63
C ASN A 532 -53.66 -43.94 -43.62
N GLY A 533 -52.68 -43.32 -44.29
CA GLY A 533 -52.88 -42.35 -45.37
C GLY A 533 -52.92 -43.02 -46.72
#